data_AF-E7GA76-F1
#
_entry.id   AF-E7GA76-F1
#
_cell.length_a   1.000
_cell.length_b   1.000
_cell.length_c   1.000
_cell.angle_alpha   90.00
_cell.angle_beta   90.00
_cell.angle_gamma   90.00
#
_symmetry.space_group_name_H-M   'P 1'
#
loop_
_entity.id
_entity.type
_entity.pdbx_description
1 polymer ?
#
loop_
_entity_poly.entity_id
_entity_poly.type
_entity_poly.pdbx_seq_one_letter_code
_entity_poly.pdbx_strand_id
1 'polypeptide(L)'
;MGKKFPLFVLDNEVKEDNGKEIVQVHFIEKFTFKKYIEDGRNVFEKTIEAFQEGDETLFPKVSQKLNFHVRPKAINASDTFEFSNGNNITKRTFWANKDLINELIASYINEENI
;
A
#
# COMPACT_ATOMS: atom_id res chain seq x y z
N MET A 1 -14.90 -13.15 -5.99
CA MET A 1 -14.08 -13.88 -5.00
C MET A 1 -12.82 -13.04 -4.74
N GLY A 2 -12.53 -12.64 -3.50
CA GLY A 2 -11.38 -11.78 -3.19
C GLY A 2 -10.07 -12.57 -3.18
N LYS A 3 -8.99 -12.01 -3.75
CA LYS A 3 -7.67 -12.66 -3.76
C LYS A 3 -7.15 -12.80 -2.33
N LYS A 4 -6.57 -13.95 -2.03
CA LYS A 4 -5.98 -14.30 -0.73
C LYS A 4 -4.50 -14.57 -0.92
N PHE A 5 -3.71 -14.23 0.09
CA PHE A 5 -2.26 -14.38 0.06
C PHE A 5 -1.80 -14.99 1.38
N PRO A 6 -0.87 -15.96 1.36
CA PRO A 6 -0.13 -16.32 2.56
C PRO A 6 0.82 -15.17 2.92
N LEU A 7 0.84 -14.76 4.18
CA LEU A 7 1.66 -13.65 4.66
C LEU A 7 2.46 -14.09 5.89
N PHE A 8 3.77 -13.80 5.87
CA PHE A 8 4.63 -13.88 7.05
C PHE A 8 4.81 -12.47 7.61
N VAL A 9 4.56 -12.31 8.91
CA VAL A 9 4.78 -11.06 9.64
C VAL A 9 5.90 -11.30 10.64
N LEU A 10 6.93 -10.45 10.58
CA LEU A 10 8.11 -10.54 11.43
C LEU A 10 8.14 -9.34 12.38
N ASP A 11 7.92 -9.59 13.67
CA ASP A 11 8.11 -8.58 14.69
C ASP A 11 9.59 -8.52 15.07
N ASN A 12 10.13 -7.30 15.11
CA ASN A 12 11.54 -7.08 15.40
C ASN A 12 11.69 -6.11 16.56
N GLU A 13 12.62 -6.42 17.46
CA GLU A 13 13.11 -5.48 18.46
C GLU A 13 14.41 -4.83 17.98
N VAL A 14 14.59 -3.56 18.33
CA VAL A 14 15.82 -2.81 18.06
C VAL A 14 16.72 -2.93 19.27
N LYS A 15 17.92 -3.50 19.07
CA LYS A 15 18.96 -3.63 20.09
C LYS A 15 19.68 -2.31 20.31
N GLU A 16 20.41 -2.20 21.42
CA GLU A 16 21.21 -1.02 21.78
C GLU A 16 22.25 -0.62 20.69
N ASP A 17 22.71 -1.60 19.90
CA ASP A 17 23.65 -1.42 18.79
C ASP A 17 22.98 -1.07 17.44
N ASN A 18 21.68 -0.75 17.44
CA ASN A 18 20.83 -0.63 16.25
C ASN A 18 20.66 -1.93 15.43
N GLY A 19 21.10 -3.07 15.97
CA GLY A 19 20.76 -4.38 15.42
C GLY A 19 19.26 -4.63 15.49
N LYS A 20 18.73 -5.42 14.55
CA LYS A 20 17.33 -5.89 14.58
C LYS A 20 17.33 -7.39 14.86
N GLU A 21 16.57 -7.80 15.86
CA GLU A 21 16.35 -9.21 16.17
C GLU A 21 14.88 -9.55 15.96
N ILE A 22 14.63 -10.63 15.23
CA ILE A 22 13.28 -11.17 15.05
C ILE A 22 12.89 -11.83 16.37
N VAL A 23 11.84 -11.29 17.00
CA VAL A 23 11.33 -11.80 18.28
C VAL A 23 10.10 -12.68 18.10
N GLN A 24 9.32 -12.45 17.04
CA GLN A 24 8.13 -13.23 16.75
C GLN A 24 7.88 -13.33 15.24
N VAL A 25 7.33 -14.47 14.83
CA VAL A 25 6.90 -14.73 13.47
C VAL A 25 5.44 -15.17 13.49
N HIS A 26 4.59 -14.45 12.77
CA HIS A 26 3.19 -14.83 12.57
C HIS A 26 2.98 -15.30 11.13
N PHE A 27 2.15 -16.32 10.95
CA PHE A 27 1.79 -16.83 9.63
C PHE A 27 0.29 -16.71 9.39
N ILE A 28 -0.09 -15.78 8.52
CA ILE A 28 -1.48 -15.57 8.12
C ILE A 28 -1.71 -16.29 6.79
N GLU A 29 -2.35 -17.45 6.83
CA GLU A 29 -2.55 -18.31 5.64
C GLU A 29 -3.39 -17.60 4.55
N LYS A 30 -4.37 -16.79 4.96
CA LYS A 30 -5.42 -16.25 4.09
C LYS A 30 -5.62 -14.73 4.27
N PHE A 31 -4.54 -13.96 4.16
CA PHE A 31 -4.59 -12.51 4.18
C PHE A 31 -5.35 -11.95 2.96
N THR A 32 -6.24 -10.97 3.15
CA THR A 32 -6.98 -10.35 2.05
C THR A 32 -7.42 -8.92 2.35
N PHE A 33 -7.46 -8.09 1.31
CA PHE A 33 -8.04 -6.74 1.34
C PHE A 33 -9.54 -6.72 1.04
N LYS A 34 -10.24 -7.87 1.05
CA LYS A 34 -11.64 -7.98 0.61
C LYS A 34 -12.57 -6.95 1.27
N LYS A 35 -12.35 -6.61 2.54
CA LYS A 35 -13.15 -5.61 3.28
C LYS A 35 -12.97 -4.17 2.75
N TYR A 36 -11.91 -3.90 1.98
CA TYR A 36 -11.49 -2.58 1.52
C TYR A 36 -11.56 -2.42 -0.01
N ILE A 37 -12.37 -3.26 -0.68
CA ILE A 37 -12.54 -3.20 -2.15
C ILE A 37 -13.08 -1.83 -2.58
N GLU A 38 -14.03 -1.27 -1.83
CA GLU A 38 -14.65 0.01 -2.15
C GLU A 38 -13.64 1.16 -2.05
N ASP A 39 -12.78 1.16 -1.04
CA ASP A 39 -11.70 2.13 -0.90
C ASP A 39 -10.68 2.03 -2.04
N GLY A 40 -10.34 0.81 -2.44
CA GLY A 40 -9.50 0.56 -3.60
C GLY A 40 -10.12 1.10 -4.90
N ARG A 41 -11.43 0.92 -5.07
CA ARG A 41 -12.15 1.47 -6.23
C ARG A 41 -12.15 3.00 -6.23
N ASN A 42 -12.44 3.63 -5.09
CA ASN A 42 -12.41 5.08 -4.94
C ASN A 42 -11.03 5.67 -5.32
N VAL A 43 -9.94 5.05 -4.85
CA VAL A 43 -8.57 5.48 -5.20
C VAL A 43 -8.28 5.26 -6.69
N PHE A 44 -8.77 4.16 -7.27
CA PHE A 44 -8.63 3.89 -8.70
C PHE A 44 -9.38 4.93 -9.57
N GLU A 45 -10.62 5.26 -9.21
CA GLU A 45 -11.44 6.28 -9.89
C GLU A 45 -10.76 7.66 -9.85
N LYS A 46 -10.28 8.09 -8.67
CA LYS A 46 -9.50 9.33 -8.54
C LYS A 46 -8.20 9.33 -9.35
N THR A 47 -7.60 8.16 -9.53
CA THR A 47 -6.42 8.03 -10.38
C THR A 47 -6.80 8.23 -11.84
N ILE A 48 -7.92 7.67 -12.30
CA ILE A 48 -8.45 7.93 -13.66
C ILE A 48 -8.73 9.42 -13.85
N GLU A 49 -9.37 10.09 -12.89
CA GLU A 49 -9.62 11.53 -12.93
C GLU A 49 -8.32 12.33 -13.14
N ALA A 50 -7.25 12.01 -12.40
CA ALA A 50 -5.95 12.65 -12.57
C ALA A 50 -5.38 12.47 -13.99
N PHE A 51 -5.55 11.29 -14.59
CA PHE A 51 -5.15 11.03 -15.98
C PHE A 51 -6.03 11.78 -16.99
N GLN A 52 -7.34 11.91 -16.75
CA GLN A 52 -8.26 12.62 -17.64
C GLN A 52 -8.00 14.12 -17.64
N GLU A 53 -7.75 14.70 -16.47
CA GLU A 53 -7.42 16.12 -16.32
C GLU A 53 -5.96 16.44 -16.71
N GLY A 54 -5.11 15.42 -16.84
CA GLY A 54 -3.67 15.62 -17.09
C GLY A 54 -2.95 16.30 -15.93
N ASP A 55 -3.48 16.20 -14.71
CA ASP A 55 -2.91 16.81 -13.51
C ASP A 55 -2.44 15.73 -12.52
N GLU A 56 -1.13 15.48 -12.49
CA GLU A 56 -0.56 14.49 -11.58
C GLU A 56 -0.64 14.91 -10.09
N THR A 57 -0.92 16.18 -9.80
CA THR A 57 -1.07 16.65 -8.42
C THR A 57 -2.35 16.15 -7.76
N LEU A 58 -3.32 15.68 -8.58
CA LEU A 58 -4.58 15.06 -8.17
C LEU A 58 -4.44 13.59 -7.76
N PHE A 59 -3.28 12.96 -8.00
CA PHE A 59 -3.09 11.58 -7.57
C PHE A 59 -3.39 11.41 -6.06
N PRO A 60 -4.13 10.36 -5.66
CA PRO A 60 -4.44 10.10 -4.26
C PRO A 60 -3.20 10.04 -3.39
N LYS A 61 -3.18 10.81 -2.30
CA LYS A 61 -2.06 10.94 -1.36
C LYS A 61 -2.37 10.23 -0.06
N VAL A 62 -1.33 9.73 0.61
CA VAL A 62 -1.46 9.11 1.94
C VAL A 62 -2.15 10.02 2.97
N SER A 63 -1.93 11.33 2.87
CA SER A 63 -2.54 12.34 3.75
C SER A 63 -4.07 12.44 3.64
N GLN A 64 -4.66 11.95 2.55
CA GLN A 64 -6.12 11.93 2.36
C GLN A 64 -6.79 10.75 3.09
N LYS A 65 -6.01 9.85 3.70
CA LYS A 65 -6.51 8.72 4.52
C LYS A 65 -7.52 7.81 3.81
N LEU A 66 -7.36 7.61 2.50
CA LEU A 66 -8.24 6.77 1.66
C LEU A 66 -7.90 5.27 1.69
N ASN A 67 -7.18 4.78 2.73
CA ASN A 67 -6.65 3.41 2.87
C ASN A 67 -5.62 2.95 1.81
N PHE A 68 -5.67 3.50 0.59
CA PHE A 68 -4.67 3.33 -0.45
C PHE A 68 -4.23 4.69 -1.01
N HIS A 69 -3.12 4.73 -1.72
CA HIS A 69 -2.62 5.93 -2.38
C HIS A 69 -1.78 5.59 -3.63
N VAL A 70 -1.49 6.60 -4.45
CA VAL A 70 -0.61 6.47 -5.61
C VAL A 70 0.72 7.17 -5.31
N ARG A 71 1.84 6.46 -5.47
CA ARG A 71 3.18 7.03 -5.21
C ARG A 71 4.23 6.39 -6.13
N PRO A 72 5.34 7.08 -6.45
CA PRO A 72 6.42 6.50 -7.23
C PRO A 72 6.91 5.13 -6.74
N LYS A 73 7.11 4.22 -7.68
CA LYS A 73 7.85 2.95 -7.55
C LYS A 73 8.68 2.78 -8.81
N ALA A 74 9.56 3.75 -9.03
CA ALA A 74 10.48 3.82 -10.13
C ALA A 74 11.86 3.31 -9.68
N ILE A 75 12.65 2.76 -10.61
CA ILE A 75 14.04 2.34 -10.33
C ILE A 75 14.88 3.56 -9.90
N ASN A 76 14.70 4.68 -10.58
CA ASN A 76 15.35 5.95 -10.30
C ASN A 76 14.52 7.12 -10.89
N ALA A 77 15.02 8.34 -10.79
CA ALA A 77 14.32 9.54 -11.27
C ALA A 77 14.11 9.57 -12.80
N SER A 78 14.90 8.83 -13.57
CA SER A 78 14.81 8.74 -15.03
C SER A 78 13.92 7.60 -15.51
N ASP A 79 13.44 6.74 -14.62
CA ASP A 79 12.47 5.69 -14.93
C ASP A 79 11.05 6.28 -14.98
N THR A 80 10.78 6.93 -16.10
CA THR A 80 9.57 7.73 -16.35
C THR A 80 8.66 7.08 -17.39
N PHE A 81 7.47 7.67 -17.53
CA PHE A 81 6.56 7.46 -18.66
C PHE A 81 5.90 8.80 -19.01
N GLU A 82 5.43 8.94 -20.24
CA GLU A 82 4.68 10.12 -20.68
C GLU A 82 3.28 10.09 -20.06
N PHE A 83 2.93 11.15 -19.33
CA PHE A 83 1.62 11.34 -18.74
C PHE A 83 0.66 12.07 -19.70
N SER A 84 -0.64 12.12 -19.39
CA SER A 84 -1.65 12.67 -20.31
C SER A 84 -1.45 14.14 -20.70
N ASN A 85 -0.68 14.91 -19.92
CA ASN A 85 -0.31 16.29 -20.23
C ASN A 85 0.97 16.41 -21.09
N GLY A 86 1.53 15.30 -21.58
CA GLY A 86 2.77 15.24 -22.35
C GLY A 86 4.04 15.32 -21.52
N ASN A 87 3.96 15.53 -20.20
CA ASN A 87 5.14 15.54 -19.33
C ASN A 87 5.59 14.12 -19.00
N ASN A 88 6.91 13.91 -18.91
CA ASN A 88 7.47 12.67 -18.38
C ASN A 88 7.44 12.71 -16.85
N ILE A 89 6.75 11.74 -16.24
CA ILE A 89 6.68 11.60 -14.78
C ILE A 89 7.24 10.24 -14.36
N THR A 90 7.81 10.14 -13.16
CA THR A 90 8.36 8.87 -12.65
C THR A 90 7.25 7.82 -12.49
N LYS A 91 7.54 6.57 -12.83
CA LYS A 91 6.56 5.47 -12.76
C LYS A 91 5.92 5.37 -11.37
N ARG A 92 4.60 5.21 -11.35
CA ARG A 92 3.76 5.16 -10.15
C ARG A 92 3.25 3.74 -9.89
N THR A 93 2.86 3.48 -8.65
CA THR A 93 2.10 2.27 -8.28
C THR A 93 1.04 2.64 -7.24
N PHE A 94 0.05 1.76 -7.08
CA PHE A 94 -0.85 1.76 -5.93
C PHE A 94 -0.13 1.19 -4.70
N TRP A 95 -0.35 1.81 -3.56
CA TRP A 95 0.18 1.42 -2.26
C TRP A 95 -0.97 1.28 -1.26
N ALA A 96 -0.90 0.28 -0.40
CA ALA A 96 -1.70 0.24 0.82
C ALA A 96 -1.07 1.16 1.87
N ASN A 97 -1.90 1.90 2.61
CA ASN A 97 -1.43 2.74 3.69
C ASN A 97 -0.89 1.88 4.84
N LYS A 98 0.15 2.36 5.52
CA LYS A 98 0.76 1.65 6.66
C LYS A 98 -0.27 1.35 7.75
N ASP A 99 -1.12 2.32 8.06
CA ASP A 99 -2.13 2.20 9.11
C ASP A 99 -3.14 1.09 8.79
N LEU A 100 -3.64 1.05 7.54
CA LEU A 100 -4.50 -0.03 7.04
C LEU A 100 -3.83 -1.41 7.23
N ILE A 101 -2.56 -1.54 6.84
CA ILE A 101 -1.84 -2.81 6.93
C ILE A 101 -1.69 -3.25 8.39
N ASN A 102 -1.33 -2.32 9.27
CA ASN A 102 -1.17 -2.59 10.69
C ASN A 102 -2.49 -3.03 11.33
N GLU A 103 -3.59 -2.32 11.04
CA GLU A 103 -4.93 -2.68 11.52
C GLU A 103 -5.38 -4.05 11.02
N LEU A 104 -5.16 -4.34 9.74
CA LEU A 104 -5.47 -5.64 9.14
C LEU A 104 -4.67 -6.76 9.81
N ILE A 105 -3.35 -6.62 9.91
CA ILE A 105 -2.48 -7.63 10.53
C ILE A 105 -2.89 -7.87 11.98
N ALA A 106 -3.11 -6.80 12.75
CA ALA A 106 -3.57 -6.91 14.14
C ALA A 106 -4.91 -7.65 14.24
N SER A 107 -5.85 -7.40 13.32
CA SER A 107 -7.13 -8.12 13.31
C SER A 107 -6.96 -9.63 13.10
N TYR A 108 -6.07 -10.05 12.20
CA TYR A 108 -5.78 -11.47 11.98
C TYR A 108 -5.11 -12.14 13.18
N ILE A 109 -4.08 -11.49 13.74
CA ILE A 109 -3.34 -12.04 14.90
C ILE A 109 -4.26 -12.14 16.12
N ASN A 110 -5.16 -11.18 16.33
CA ASN A 110 -6.11 -11.22 17.43
C ASN A 110 -7.23 -12.25 17.23
N GLU A 111 -7.67 -12.49 15.99
CA GLU A 111 -8.64 -13.54 15.65
C GLU A 111 -8.09 -14.96 15.88
N GLU A 112 -6.78 -15.18 15.83
CA GLU A 112 -6.15 -16.48 16.13
C GLU A 112 -6.09 -16.82 17.64
N ASN A 113 -6.38 -15.86 18.52
CA ASN A 113 -6.34 -16.02 19.98
C ASN A 113 -7.71 -16.30 20.62
N ILE A 114 -8.75 -16.60 19.83
CA ILE A 114 -10.11 -16.95 20.27
C ILE A 114 -10.45 -18.39 19.86
#